data_AF-A0A7S3M4P4-F1
#
_entry.id   AF-A0A7S3M4P4-F1
#
_cell.length_a   1.000
_cell.length_b   1.000
_cell.length_c   1.000
_cell.angle_alpha   90.00
_cell.angle_beta   90.00
_cell.angle_gamma   90.00
#
_symmetry.space_group_name_H-M   'P 1'
#
loop_
_entity.id
_entity.type
_entity.pdbx_description
1 polymer ?
#
loop_
_entity_poly.entity_id
_entity_poly.type
_entity_poly.pdbx_seq_one_letter_code
_entity_poly.pdbx_strand_id
1 'polypeptide(L)'
;PVVAFLCWYVMGYALAFGVTETPNKFIGGTYFVLYGFGDNLQQLRRWFFQGAFCDTSASIVSGGVAERMTFFGYVVHTVIMTAFIYPVCVYWAWSGSGWLNYSEDGGMKYKSTIGPAYQDWAGSGVIHLVGGVAALCGAIVVGPRKGRFTEDAKQEDFLPHSVPFTVLGTFILWLGWYGFNPGCVAGLHTDMQAYTAANALVNTTLAPCAGGLVAWLLRRYVLAPYIFDVPALCNGVLAGLVAVTAGSGFVKHWEALIIGAL
;
A
#
# COMPACT_ATOMS: atom_id res chain seq x y z
N PRO A 1 -4.11 -7.71 -10.86
CA PRO A 1 -5.34 -7.03 -11.31
C PRO A 1 -6.54 -7.97 -11.55
N VAL A 2 -6.44 -8.93 -12.48
CA VAL A 2 -7.60 -9.73 -12.93
C VAL A 2 -8.31 -10.45 -11.77
N VAL A 3 -7.57 -11.29 -11.04
CA VAL A 3 -8.12 -12.05 -9.90
C VAL A 3 -8.56 -11.09 -8.78
N ALA A 4 -7.74 -10.07 -8.48
CA ALA A 4 -8.01 -9.11 -7.42
C ALA A 4 -9.34 -8.37 -7.61
N PHE A 5 -9.58 -7.82 -8.81
CA PHE A 5 -10.83 -7.09 -9.10
C PHE A 5 -12.05 -8.01 -9.13
N LEU A 6 -11.91 -9.27 -9.56
CA LEU A 6 -13.01 -10.24 -9.48
C LEU A 6 -13.36 -10.59 -8.02
N CYS A 7 -12.37 -10.83 -7.17
CA CYS A 7 -12.58 -11.06 -5.75
C CYS A 7 -13.15 -9.80 -5.05
N TRP A 8 -12.65 -8.62 -5.41
CA TRP A 8 -13.14 -7.34 -4.92
C TRP A 8 -14.60 -7.07 -5.31
N TYR A 9 -14.98 -7.43 -6.55
CA TYR A 9 -16.36 -7.39 -7.03
C TYR A 9 -17.27 -8.33 -6.25
N VAL A 10 -16.89 -9.60 -6.11
CA VAL A 10 -17.73 -10.62 -5.49
C VAL A 10 -17.97 -10.33 -4.01
N MET A 11 -16.90 -10.05 -3.26
CA MET A 11 -17.01 -9.85 -1.81
C MET A 11 -16.03 -8.87 -1.18
N GLY A 12 -14.87 -8.58 -1.81
CA GLY A 12 -13.85 -7.76 -1.15
C GLY A 12 -14.37 -6.36 -0.79
N TYR A 13 -15.08 -5.67 -1.69
CA TYR A 13 -15.69 -4.38 -1.33
C TYR A 13 -16.71 -4.51 -0.21
N ALA A 14 -17.52 -5.57 -0.25
CA ALA A 14 -18.58 -5.81 0.73
C ALA A 14 -18.03 -5.95 2.15
N LEU A 15 -16.92 -6.67 2.30
CA LEU A 15 -16.26 -6.85 3.60
C LEU A 15 -15.51 -5.59 4.03
N ALA A 16 -15.00 -4.79 3.09
CA ALA A 16 -14.20 -3.59 3.36
C ALA A 16 -15.03 -2.35 3.73
N PHE A 17 -16.06 -2.06 2.96
CA PHE A 17 -16.87 -0.83 3.06
C PHE A 17 -18.37 -1.09 3.18
N GLY A 18 -18.81 -2.35 3.11
CA GLY A 18 -20.20 -2.74 3.28
C GLY A 18 -20.65 -2.73 4.73
N VAL A 19 -20.66 -1.55 5.35
CA VAL A 19 -21.18 -1.35 6.70
C VAL A 19 -22.68 -1.71 6.72
N THR A 20 -23.08 -2.51 7.72
CA THR A 20 -24.46 -2.97 7.92
C THR A 20 -25.27 -1.95 8.73
N GLU A 21 -26.60 -2.12 8.80
CA GLU A 21 -27.48 -1.25 9.61
C GLU A 21 -27.13 -1.29 11.12
N THR A 22 -26.62 -2.44 11.58
CA THR A 22 -26.04 -2.60 12.92
C THR A 22 -24.54 -2.90 12.78
N PRO A 23 -23.69 -1.86 12.67
CA PRO A 23 -22.26 -2.04 12.41
C PRO A 23 -21.58 -2.80 13.55
N ASN A 24 -20.79 -3.82 13.18
CA ASN A 24 -19.80 -4.38 14.08
C ASN A 24 -18.43 -3.71 13.85
N LYS A 25 -17.46 -3.95 14.73
CA LYS A 25 -16.13 -3.31 14.65
C LYS A 25 -15.10 -4.11 13.82
N PHE A 26 -15.49 -5.22 13.20
CA PHE A 26 -14.57 -6.19 12.61
C PHE A 26 -14.69 -6.34 11.10
N ILE A 27 -15.90 -6.43 10.53
CA ILE A 27 -16.08 -6.75 9.10
C ILE A 27 -17.41 -6.22 8.55
N GLY A 28 -17.43 -5.88 7.26
CA GLY A 28 -18.64 -5.53 6.52
C GLY A 28 -19.45 -6.75 6.07
N GLY A 29 -20.63 -6.50 5.52
CA GLY A 29 -21.58 -7.54 5.08
C GLY A 29 -22.67 -7.05 4.12
N THR A 30 -22.51 -5.90 3.47
CA THR A 30 -23.45 -5.37 2.46
C THR A 30 -22.73 -5.15 1.13
N TYR A 31 -23.47 -5.02 0.02
CA TYR A 31 -22.92 -4.79 -1.33
C TYR A 31 -22.11 -5.94 -1.97
N PHE A 32 -22.36 -7.19 -1.59
CA PHE A 32 -21.85 -8.34 -2.34
C PHE A 32 -22.26 -8.22 -3.81
N VAL A 33 -21.35 -8.51 -4.73
CA VAL A 33 -21.56 -8.38 -6.19
C VAL A 33 -22.14 -7.03 -6.63
N LEU A 34 -21.82 -5.96 -5.90
CA LEU A 34 -22.36 -4.60 -6.08
C LEU A 34 -23.89 -4.47 -5.88
N TYR A 35 -24.51 -5.45 -5.26
CA TYR A 35 -25.95 -5.41 -4.99
C TYR A 35 -26.31 -4.19 -4.12
N GLY A 36 -27.22 -3.34 -4.59
CA GLY A 36 -27.66 -2.14 -3.87
C GLY A 36 -26.85 -0.88 -4.13
N PHE A 37 -25.85 -0.90 -5.03
CA PHE A 37 -25.10 0.31 -5.44
C PHE A 37 -25.97 1.33 -6.18
N GLY A 38 -26.85 0.86 -7.08
CA GLY A 38 -27.55 1.71 -8.04
C GLY A 38 -26.60 2.57 -8.88
N ASP A 39 -27.08 3.73 -9.33
CA ASP A 39 -26.28 4.71 -10.09
C ASP A 39 -25.51 5.68 -9.19
N ASN A 40 -25.09 5.23 -7.98
CA ASN A 40 -24.38 6.08 -7.03
C ASN A 40 -22.93 6.32 -7.47
N LEU A 41 -22.69 7.47 -8.12
CA LEU A 41 -21.38 7.90 -8.59
C LEU A 41 -20.29 7.80 -7.52
N GLN A 42 -20.58 8.17 -6.28
CA GLN A 42 -19.59 8.16 -5.20
C GLN A 42 -19.19 6.75 -4.80
N GLN A 43 -20.14 5.81 -4.75
CA GLN A 43 -19.85 4.42 -4.47
C GLN A 43 -19.08 3.77 -5.63
N LEU A 44 -19.47 4.01 -6.88
CA LEU A 44 -18.77 3.49 -8.06
C LEU A 44 -17.32 3.97 -8.13
N ARG A 45 -17.09 5.28 -7.92
CA ARG A 45 -15.75 5.86 -7.88
C ARG A 45 -14.91 5.28 -6.73
N ARG A 46 -15.49 5.17 -5.53
CA ARG A 46 -14.80 4.56 -4.38
C ARG A 46 -14.47 3.11 -4.64
N TRP A 47 -15.40 2.34 -5.22
CA TRP A 47 -15.19 0.93 -5.53
C TRP A 47 -13.98 0.72 -6.44
N PHE A 48 -13.88 1.50 -7.52
CA PHE A 48 -12.75 1.40 -8.43
C PHE A 48 -11.43 1.81 -7.76
N PHE A 49 -11.42 2.97 -7.10
CA PHE A 49 -10.21 3.51 -6.47
C PHE A 49 -9.67 2.57 -5.37
N GLN A 50 -10.55 2.07 -4.51
CA GLN A 50 -10.18 1.13 -3.45
C GLN A 50 -9.86 -0.28 -3.99
N GLY A 51 -10.46 -0.68 -5.11
CA GLY A 51 -10.08 -1.91 -5.81
C GLY A 51 -8.65 -1.87 -6.33
N ALA A 52 -8.19 -0.71 -6.81
CA ALA A 52 -6.79 -0.53 -7.22
C ALA A 52 -5.82 -0.62 -6.01
N PHE A 53 -6.23 -0.16 -4.84
CA PHE A 53 -5.46 -0.32 -3.60
C PHE A 53 -5.40 -1.77 -3.12
N CYS A 54 -6.52 -2.49 -3.21
CA CYS A 54 -6.58 -3.94 -2.97
C CYS A 54 -5.62 -4.71 -3.88
N ASP A 55 -5.66 -4.42 -5.18
CA ASP A 55 -4.74 -5.03 -6.14
C ASP A 55 -3.28 -4.70 -5.85
N THR A 56 -3.00 -3.45 -5.46
CA THR A 56 -1.66 -3.01 -5.07
C THR A 56 -1.15 -3.84 -3.89
N SER A 57 -1.93 -3.97 -2.81
CA SER A 57 -1.55 -4.75 -1.63
C SER A 57 -1.27 -6.22 -1.97
N ALA A 58 -2.11 -6.84 -2.80
CA ALA A 58 -1.93 -8.21 -3.23
C ALA A 58 -0.70 -8.40 -4.15
N SER A 59 -0.37 -7.39 -4.96
CA SER A 59 0.78 -7.45 -5.88
C SER A 59 2.14 -7.36 -5.18
N ILE A 60 2.21 -6.74 -3.99
CA ILE A 60 3.45 -6.63 -3.20
C ILE A 60 4.06 -8.01 -2.93
N VAL A 61 3.22 -9.02 -2.70
CA VAL A 61 3.67 -10.39 -2.39
C VAL A 61 4.51 -10.99 -3.51
N SER A 62 4.25 -10.63 -4.77
CA SER A 62 5.02 -11.14 -5.91
C SER A 62 6.52 -10.92 -5.76
N GLY A 63 6.95 -9.77 -5.22
CA GLY A 63 8.36 -9.46 -4.99
C GLY A 63 9.00 -10.35 -3.90
N GLY A 64 8.24 -10.76 -2.90
CA GLY A 64 8.72 -11.61 -1.81
C GLY A 64 8.84 -13.08 -2.19
N VAL A 65 7.98 -13.58 -3.09
CA VAL A 65 7.83 -15.02 -3.39
C VAL A 65 8.27 -15.42 -4.80
N ALA A 66 8.71 -14.45 -5.62
CA ALA A 66 9.20 -14.68 -6.98
C ALA A 66 10.24 -15.81 -7.08
N GLU A 67 10.30 -16.43 -8.25
CA GLU A 67 11.21 -17.51 -8.67
C GLU A 67 10.92 -18.91 -8.09
N ARG A 68 10.10 -19.03 -7.05
CA ARG A 68 9.92 -20.28 -6.30
C ARG A 68 8.48 -20.61 -5.89
N MET A 69 7.58 -19.64 -5.94
CA MET A 69 6.15 -19.92 -5.79
C MET A 69 5.58 -20.48 -7.09
N THR A 70 4.74 -21.51 -6.99
CA THR A 70 3.97 -21.98 -8.13
C THR A 70 2.92 -20.95 -8.54
N PHE A 71 2.58 -20.90 -9.83
CA PHE A 71 1.53 -20.01 -10.32
C PHE A 71 0.18 -20.25 -9.62
N PHE A 72 -0.19 -21.52 -9.42
CA PHE A 72 -1.41 -21.87 -8.69
C PHE A 72 -1.39 -21.36 -7.25
N GLY A 73 -0.27 -21.53 -6.53
CA GLY A 73 -0.11 -20.99 -5.19
C GLY A 73 -0.27 -19.46 -5.17
N TYR A 74 0.26 -18.76 -6.17
CA TYR A 74 0.12 -17.31 -6.30
C TYR A 74 -1.33 -16.90 -6.49
N VAL A 75 -2.09 -17.59 -7.35
CA VAL A 75 -3.52 -17.34 -7.56
C VAL A 75 -4.32 -17.55 -6.27
N VAL A 76 -4.11 -18.66 -5.57
CA VAL A 76 -4.78 -18.95 -4.28
C VAL A 76 -4.47 -17.86 -3.26
N HIS A 77 -3.21 -17.45 -3.16
CA HIS A 77 -2.80 -16.36 -2.29
C HIS A 77 -3.54 -15.05 -2.65
N THR A 78 -3.56 -14.67 -3.93
CA THR A 78 -4.27 -13.46 -4.38
C THR A 78 -5.76 -13.51 -4.04
N VAL A 79 -6.42 -14.67 -4.22
CA VAL A 79 -7.84 -14.84 -3.85
C VAL A 79 -8.03 -14.60 -2.36
N ILE A 80 -7.28 -15.28 -1.49
CA ILE A 80 -7.42 -15.15 -0.03
C ILE A 80 -7.13 -13.70 0.41
N MET A 81 -6.09 -13.09 -0.15
CA MET A 81 -5.68 -11.74 0.17
C MET A 81 -6.77 -10.72 -0.19
N THR A 82 -7.29 -10.78 -1.41
CA THR A 82 -8.19 -9.74 -1.97
C THR A 82 -9.66 -9.99 -1.67
N ALA A 83 -10.05 -11.23 -1.38
CA ALA A 83 -11.40 -11.58 -0.97
C ALA A 83 -11.62 -11.46 0.53
N PHE A 84 -10.58 -11.56 1.37
CA PHE A 84 -10.74 -11.61 2.82
C PHE A 84 -9.73 -10.77 3.60
N ILE A 85 -8.43 -11.09 3.56
CA ILE A 85 -7.43 -10.49 4.48
C ILE A 85 -7.38 -8.97 4.35
N TYR A 86 -7.12 -8.48 3.13
CA TYR A 86 -7.02 -7.04 2.88
C TYR A 86 -8.34 -6.30 3.14
N PRO A 87 -9.50 -6.76 2.61
CA PRO A 87 -10.80 -6.15 2.93
C PRO A 87 -11.09 -6.00 4.42
N VAL A 88 -10.78 -7.01 5.23
CA VAL A 88 -10.99 -6.97 6.68
C VAL A 88 -10.10 -5.90 7.33
N CYS A 89 -8.84 -5.79 6.93
CA CYS A 89 -7.95 -4.73 7.40
C CYS A 89 -8.43 -3.33 6.98
N VAL A 90 -8.94 -3.19 5.75
CA VAL A 90 -9.59 -1.94 5.30
C VAL A 90 -10.79 -1.61 6.16
N TYR A 91 -11.62 -2.59 6.51
CA TYR A 91 -12.77 -2.36 7.38
C TYR A 91 -12.34 -1.79 8.73
N TRP A 92 -11.28 -2.34 9.32
CA TRP A 92 -10.77 -1.88 10.61
C TRP A 92 -10.37 -0.41 10.59
N ALA A 93 -9.68 0.02 9.53
CA ALA A 93 -9.00 1.31 9.46
C ALA A 93 -9.77 2.41 8.71
N TRP A 94 -10.56 2.07 7.68
CA TRP A 94 -11.11 3.02 6.72
C TRP A 94 -12.62 2.94 6.51
N SER A 95 -13.33 1.95 7.07
CA SER A 95 -14.79 1.88 6.94
C SER A 95 -15.52 2.99 7.69
N GLY A 96 -14.89 3.58 8.71
CA GLY A 96 -15.54 4.48 9.68
C GLY A 96 -16.38 3.76 10.74
N SER A 97 -16.38 2.42 10.75
CA SER A 97 -17.04 1.58 11.77
C SER A 97 -16.09 0.54 12.38
N GLY A 98 -14.85 0.46 11.91
CA GLY A 98 -13.86 -0.51 12.35
C GLY A 98 -13.25 -0.18 13.70
N TRP A 99 -12.68 -1.17 14.38
CA TRP A 99 -12.12 -0.98 15.73
C TRP A 99 -10.95 0.00 15.79
N LEU A 100 -10.25 0.25 14.67
CA LEU A 100 -9.17 1.24 14.58
C LEU A 100 -9.69 2.65 14.25
N ASN A 101 -10.86 2.76 13.62
CA ASN A 101 -11.45 4.03 13.22
C ASN A 101 -12.98 3.91 13.14
N TYR A 102 -13.66 4.42 14.18
CA TYR A 102 -15.12 4.52 14.22
C TYR A 102 -15.60 5.80 14.90
N SER A 103 -16.86 6.14 14.63
CA SER A 103 -17.60 7.25 15.26
C SER A 103 -18.78 6.71 16.07
N GLU A 104 -19.00 7.20 17.29
CA GLU A 104 -20.12 6.77 18.15
C GLU A 104 -21.39 7.60 17.96
N ASP A 105 -21.24 8.86 17.58
CA ASP A 105 -22.32 9.82 17.38
C ASP A 105 -22.68 10.00 15.90
N GLY A 106 -22.05 9.22 15.01
CA GLY A 106 -22.14 9.42 13.57
C GLY A 106 -21.52 10.73 13.08
N GLY A 107 -20.82 11.45 13.96
CA GLY A 107 -20.15 12.71 13.69
C GLY A 107 -18.69 12.54 13.27
N MET A 108 -17.98 13.66 13.18
CA MET A 108 -16.58 13.73 12.71
C MET A 108 -15.54 13.32 13.77
N LYS A 109 -15.98 12.85 14.95
CA LYS A 109 -15.09 12.47 16.06
C LYS A 109 -14.76 10.99 15.99
N TYR A 110 -13.70 10.67 15.27
CA TYR A 110 -13.21 9.31 15.15
C TYR A 110 -12.36 8.91 16.36
N LYS A 111 -12.49 7.65 16.77
CA LYS A 111 -11.62 7.00 17.78
C LYS A 111 -11.34 5.55 17.42
N SER A 112 -10.43 4.92 18.17
CA SER A 112 -10.23 3.48 18.15
C SER A 112 -10.68 2.85 19.47
N THR A 113 -10.73 1.53 19.55
CA THR A 113 -11.04 0.82 20.81
C THR A 113 -9.90 0.89 21.83
N ILE A 114 -8.72 1.34 21.40
CA ILE A 114 -7.50 1.37 22.21
C ILE A 114 -6.96 2.79 22.44
N GLY A 115 -7.67 3.83 21.98
CA GLY A 115 -7.27 5.22 22.17
C GLY A 115 -7.62 6.12 20.97
N PRO A 116 -6.69 6.98 20.52
CA PRO A 116 -6.89 7.83 19.35
C PRO A 116 -7.25 7.01 18.10
N ALA A 117 -7.97 7.64 17.17
CA ALA A 117 -8.24 7.04 15.87
C ALA A 117 -6.94 6.74 15.13
N TYR A 118 -6.87 5.56 14.53
CA TYR A 118 -5.82 5.23 13.58
C TYR A 118 -5.85 6.20 12.39
N GLN A 119 -4.68 6.72 12.03
CA GLN A 119 -4.50 7.66 10.93
C GLN A 119 -3.59 7.00 9.89
N ASP A 120 -4.16 6.76 8.71
CA ASP A 120 -3.41 6.29 7.54
C ASP A 120 -4.07 6.91 6.31
N TRP A 121 -3.45 7.98 5.80
CA TRP A 121 -4.03 8.81 4.73
C TRP A 121 -4.28 8.01 3.45
N ALA A 122 -3.24 7.36 2.93
CA ALA A 122 -3.31 6.64 1.67
C ALA A 122 -2.90 5.17 1.75
N GLY A 123 -2.42 4.65 2.90
CA GLY A 123 -2.18 3.21 3.08
C GLY A 123 -0.76 2.74 3.38
N SER A 124 0.08 3.46 4.13
CA SER A 124 1.36 2.86 4.58
C SER A 124 1.12 1.61 5.43
N GLY A 125 0.08 1.62 6.26
CA GLY A 125 -0.33 0.46 7.03
C GLY A 125 -1.26 -0.44 6.23
N VAL A 126 -2.42 0.08 5.84
CA VAL A 126 -3.52 -0.73 5.30
C VAL A 126 -3.14 -1.40 3.97
N ILE A 127 -2.25 -0.80 3.17
CA ILE A 127 -1.81 -1.36 1.89
C ILE A 127 -0.42 -1.96 2.02
N HIS A 128 0.58 -1.14 2.37
CA HIS A 128 1.97 -1.54 2.28
C HIS A 128 2.42 -2.46 3.41
N LEU A 129 2.04 -2.19 4.67
CA LEU A 129 2.34 -3.11 5.78
C LEU A 129 1.57 -4.42 5.63
N VAL A 130 0.28 -4.37 5.32
CA VAL A 130 -0.54 -5.58 5.10
C VAL A 130 0.03 -6.45 3.97
N GLY A 131 0.36 -5.84 2.82
CA GLY A 131 0.98 -6.54 1.70
C GLY A 131 2.40 -7.02 2.02
N GLY A 132 3.19 -6.23 2.75
CA GLY A 132 4.55 -6.57 3.17
C GLY A 132 4.60 -7.74 4.16
N VAL A 133 3.68 -7.76 5.14
CA VAL A 133 3.54 -8.89 6.07
C VAL A 133 3.06 -10.14 5.33
N ALA A 134 2.11 -10.00 4.41
CA ALA A 134 1.69 -11.11 3.54
C ALA A 134 2.86 -11.66 2.70
N ALA A 135 3.71 -10.77 2.18
CA ALA A 135 4.93 -11.14 1.44
C ALA A 135 5.94 -11.87 2.33
N LEU A 136 6.13 -11.41 3.57
CA LEU A 136 6.99 -12.05 4.55
C LEU A 136 6.49 -13.45 4.92
N CYS A 137 5.20 -13.59 5.24
CA CYS A 137 4.58 -14.88 5.52
C CYS A 137 4.71 -15.83 4.33
N GLY A 138 4.45 -15.35 3.11
CA GLY A 138 4.66 -16.12 1.88
C GLY A 138 6.11 -16.56 1.70
N ALA A 139 7.07 -15.67 1.94
CA ALA A 139 8.49 -15.98 1.83
C ALA A 139 8.95 -17.02 2.88
N ILE A 140 8.41 -16.98 4.10
CA ILE A 140 8.67 -17.99 5.14
C ILE A 140 8.14 -19.36 4.71
N VAL A 141 6.90 -19.42 4.21
CA VAL A 141 6.26 -20.69 3.81
C VAL A 141 6.94 -21.31 2.60
N VAL A 142 7.28 -20.51 1.58
CA VAL A 142 7.93 -21.01 0.36
C VAL A 142 9.43 -21.28 0.60
N GLY A 143 10.02 -20.68 1.63
CA GLY A 143 11.42 -20.84 1.98
C GLY A 143 12.37 -19.99 1.14
N PRO A 144 13.69 -20.07 1.37
CA PRO A 144 14.69 -19.30 0.64
C PRO A 144 14.87 -19.80 -0.80
N ARG A 145 15.43 -18.93 -1.66
CA ARG A 145 15.87 -19.34 -3.00
C ARG A 145 17.00 -20.36 -2.88
N LYS A 146 16.97 -21.39 -3.74
CA LYS A 146 18.02 -22.43 -3.78
C LYS A 146 19.39 -21.77 -3.98
N GLY A 147 20.36 -22.14 -3.14
CA GLY A 147 21.73 -21.62 -3.21
C GLY A 147 21.92 -20.17 -2.74
N ARG A 148 20.90 -19.48 -2.21
CA ARG A 148 21.02 -18.06 -1.82
C ARG A 148 21.81 -17.83 -0.54
N PHE A 149 21.73 -18.76 0.40
CA PHE A 149 22.29 -18.63 1.74
C PHE A 149 23.22 -19.82 2.09
N THR A 150 23.79 -20.46 1.08
CA THR A 150 24.82 -21.50 1.25
C THR A 150 26.20 -20.87 1.42
N GLU A 151 27.16 -21.59 2.01
CA GLU A 151 28.54 -21.08 2.17
C GLU A 151 29.18 -20.74 0.82
N ASP A 152 28.87 -21.50 -0.23
CA ASP A 152 29.35 -21.28 -1.59
C ASP A 152 28.51 -20.25 -2.38
N ALA A 153 27.52 -19.60 -1.76
CA ALA A 153 26.63 -18.68 -2.45
C ALA A 153 27.40 -17.45 -2.96
N LYS A 154 27.47 -17.29 -4.28
CA LYS A 154 28.09 -16.11 -4.86
C LYS A 154 27.07 -14.99 -4.98
N GLN A 155 27.42 -13.80 -4.50
CA GLN A 155 26.53 -12.64 -4.54
C GLN A 155 26.16 -12.23 -5.99
N GLU A 156 27.05 -12.49 -6.94
CA GLU A 156 26.85 -12.27 -8.38
C GLU A 156 25.68 -13.05 -8.99
N ASP A 157 25.35 -14.23 -8.44
CA ASP A 157 24.27 -15.10 -8.94
C ASP A 157 22.86 -14.52 -8.69
N PHE A 158 22.77 -13.46 -7.89
CA PHE A 158 21.51 -12.85 -7.47
C PHE A 158 21.47 -11.34 -7.71
N LEU A 159 22.31 -10.85 -8.62
CA LEU A 159 22.25 -9.46 -9.06
C LEU A 159 20.94 -9.17 -9.81
N PRO A 160 20.48 -7.91 -9.84
CA PRO A 160 19.33 -7.53 -10.64
C PRO A 160 19.53 -7.92 -12.10
N HIS A 161 18.56 -8.64 -12.68
CA HIS A 161 18.62 -9.08 -14.08
C HIS A 161 18.67 -7.91 -15.08
N SER A 162 18.11 -6.74 -14.71
CA SER A 162 18.10 -5.53 -15.53
C SER A 162 17.92 -4.28 -14.67
N VAL A 163 19.00 -3.49 -14.52
CA VAL A 163 18.94 -2.18 -13.85
C VAL A 163 18.01 -1.20 -14.61
N PRO A 164 18.03 -1.11 -15.95
CA PRO A 164 17.10 -0.24 -16.68
C PRO A 164 15.63 -0.55 -16.38
N PHE A 165 15.24 -1.82 -16.26
CA PHE A 165 13.85 -2.17 -15.91
C PHE A 165 13.50 -1.81 -14.46
N THR A 166 14.44 -1.94 -13.52
CA THR A 166 14.25 -1.45 -12.14
C THR A 166 13.99 0.06 -12.12
N VAL A 167 14.78 0.82 -12.88
CA VAL A 167 14.62 2.28 -12.98
C VAL A 167 13.28 2.63 -13.63
N LEU A 168 12.92 1.98 -14.74
CA LEU A 168 11.63 2.19 -15.40
C LEU A 168 10.45 1.87 -14.48
N GLY A 169 10.50 0.74 -13.77
CA GLY A 169 9.48 0.38 -12.79
C GLY A 169 9.36 1.41 -11.66
N THR A 170 10.48 1.93 -11.17
CA THR A 170 10.50 2.99 -10.15
C THR A 170 9.82 4.27 -10.64
N PHE A 171 10.08 4.69 -11.89
CA PHE A 171 9.41 5.85 -12.48
C PHE A 171 7.91 5.64 -12.66
N ILE A 172 7.48 4.46 -13.13
CA ILE A 172 6.06 4.12 -13.29
C ILE A 172 5.36 4.14 -11.93
N LEU A 173 5.99 3.55 -10.90
CA LEU A 173 5.45 3.54 -9.54
C LEU A 173 5.35 4.97 -8.98
N TRP A 174 6.41 5.77 -9.09
CA TRP A 174 6.39 7.16 -8.63
C TRP A 174 5.28 7.96 -9.34
N LEU A 175 5.18 7.87 -10.67
CA LEU A 175 4.11 8.51 -11.42
C LEU A 175 2.73 8.06 -10.93
N GLY A 176 2.54 6.76 -10.70
CA GLY A 176 1.32 6.20 -10.14
C GLY A 176 1.01 6.70 -8.74
N TRP A 177 2.03 6.97 -7.93
CA TRP A 177 1.89 7.50 -6.57
C TRP A 177 1.27 8.90 -6.50
N TYR A 178 1.38 9.69 -7.58
CA TYR A 178 0.65 10.94 -7.74
C TYR A 178 -0.86 10.75 -7.99
N GLY A 179 -1.31 9.56 -8.39
CA GLY A 179 -2.72 9.19 -8.33
C GLY A 179 -3.12 8.61 -6.97
N PHE A 180 -2.17 7.94 -6.30
CA PHE A 180 -2.37 7.21 -5.06
C PHE A 180 -2.59 8.14 -3.85
N ASN A 181 -1.63 9.00 -3.55
CA ASN A 181 -1.64 9.83 -2.35
C ASN A 181 -2.63 11.01 -2.41
N PRO A 182 -2.55 11.93 -3.39
CA PRO A 182 -3.49 13.05 -3.46
C PRO A 182 -4.89 12.61 -3.92
N GLY A 183 -5.02 11.47 -4.61
CA GLY A 183 -6.32 10.89 -4.99
C GLY A 183 -7.20 10.55 -3.79
N CYS A 184 -6.61 10.32 -2.61
CA CYS A 184 -7.33 10.05 -1.37
C CYS A 184 -8.16 11.23 -0.85
N VAL A 185 -7.95 12.46 -1.35
CA VAL A 185 -8.86 13.60 -1.09
C VAL A 185 -10.27 13.33 -1.63
N ALA A 186 -10.39 12.47 -2.66
CA ALA A 186 -11.66 12.08 -3.28
C ALA A 186 -12.49 13.26 -3.82
N GLY A 187 -11.84 14.37 -4.21
CA GLY A 187 -12.51 15.53 -4.81
C GLY A 187 -11.62 16.76 -4.85
N LEU A 188 -11.99 17.74 -5.68
CA LEU A 188 -11.31 19.04 -5.81
C LEU A 188 -12.34 20.18 -5.89
N HIS A 189 -13.46 20.04 -5.19
CA HIS A 189 -14.60 20.97 -5.30
C HIS A 189 -14.45 22.21 -4.42
N THR A 190 -13.51 22.21 -3.49
CA THR A 190 -13.28 23.30 -2.52
C THR A 190 -11.79 23.64 -2.44
N ASP A 191 -11.47 24.87 -2.05
CA ASP A 191 -10.10 25.31 -1.85
C ASP A 191 -9.34 24.44 -0.82
N MET A 192 -10.04 23.97 0.22
CA MET A 192 -9.46 23.08 1.22
C MET A 192 -9.08 21.71 0.63
N GLN A 193 -9.94 21.13 -0.21
CA GLN A 193 -9.65 19.88 -0.92
C GLN A 193 -8.48 20.06 -1.90
N ALA A 194 -8.49 21.15 -2.67
CA ALA A 194 -7.41 21.48 -3.59
C ALA A 194 -6.07 21.67 -2.86
N TYR A 195 -6.09 22.38 -1.73
CA TYR A 195 -4.91 22.56 -0.87
C TYR A 195 -4.39 21.22 -0.33
N THR A 196 -5.27 20.35 0.16
CA THR A 196 -4.87 19.05 0.72
C THR A 196 -4.28 18.13 -0.36
N ALA A 197 -4.85 18.14 -1.57
CA ALA A 197 -4.30 17.42 -2.71
C ALA A 197 -2.92 17.97 -3.11
N ALA A 198 -2.76 19.30 -3.13
CA ALA A 198 -1.48 19.94 -3.41
C ALA A 198 -0.42 19.62 -2.33
N ASN A 199 -0.79 19.66 -1.05
CA ASN A 199 0.09 19.27 0.05
C ASN A 199 0.56 17.81 -0.10
N ALA A 200 -0.38 16.90 -0.38
CA ALA A 200 -0.08 15.49 -0.63
C ALA A 200 0.84 15.29 -1.83
N LEU A 201 0.65 16.04 -2.93
CA LEU A 201 1.54 16.01 -4.09
C LEU A 201 2.97 16.41 -3.72
N VAL A 202 3.15 17.55 -3.04
CA VAL A 202 4.49 18.03 -2.66
C VAL A 202 5.17 17.03 -1.73
N ASN A 203 4.47 16.54 -0.71
CA ASN A 203 5.01 15.55 0.23
C ASN A 203 5.39 14.22 -0.47
N THR A 204 4.57 13.77 -1.42
CA THR A 204 4.83 12.57 -2.25
C THR A 204 6.04 12.74 -3.15
N THR A 205 6.41 13.96 -3.52
CA THR A 205 7.64 14.24 -4.28
C THR A 205 8.88 14.34 -3.38
N LEU A 206 8.76 15.01 -2.22
CA LEU A 206 9.92 15.28 -1.36
C LEU A 206 10.44 14.03 -0.65
N ALA A 207 9.55 13.19 -0.12
CA ALA A 207 9.95 12.00 0.64
C ALA A 207 10.82 11.01 -0.17
N PRO A 208 10.44 10.56 -1.39
CA PRO A 208 11.30 9.71 -2.20
C PRO A 208 12.65 10.32 -2.56
N CYS A 209 12.71 11.65 -2.78
CA CYS A 209 13.98 12.33 -3.04
C CYS A 209 14.94 12.13 -1.85
N ALA A 210 14.45 12.33 -0.63
CA ALA A 210 15.24 12.12 0.57
C ALA A 210 15.62 10.65 0.77
N GLY A 211 14.66 9.73 0.66
CA GLY A 211 14.90 8.29 0.86
C GLY A 211 15.82 7.69 -0.18
N GLY A 212 15.67 8.06 -1.45
CA GLY A 212 16.58 7.68 -2.51
C GLY A 212 18.00 8.15 -2.22
N LEU A 213 18.17 9.45 -1.94
CA LEU A 213 19.48 10.03 -1.68
C LEU A 213 20.16 9.37 -0.47
N VAL A 214 19.43 9.19 0.64
CA VAL A 214 19.95 8.52 1.83
C VAL A 214 20.37 7.08 1.53
N ALA A 215 19.52 6.29 0.86
CA ALA A 215 19.87 4.90 0.52
C ALA A 215 21.12 4.84 -0.39
N TRP A 216 21.24 5.74 -1.35
CA TRP A 216 22.37 5.82 -2.27
C TRP A 216 23.67 6.22 -1.55
N LEU A 217 23.60 7.20 -0.64
CA LEU A 217 24.74 7.64 0.17
C LEU A 217 25.16 6.59 1.20
N LEU A 218 24.20 5.94 1.87
CA LEU A 218 24.48 4.82 2.77
C LEU A 218 25.19 3.70 2.04
N ARG A 219 24.73 3.36 0.83
CA ARG A 219 25.35 2.33 -0.01
C ARG A 219 26.75 2.72 -0.50
N ARG A 220 27.00 4.02 -0.72
CA ARG A 220 28.31 4.53 -1.14
C ARG A 220 29.32 4.62 0.00
N TYR A 221 28.90 5.02 1.20
CA TYR A 221 29.81 5.46 2.25
C TYR A 221 29.76 4.62 3.54
N VAL A 222 28.69 3.86 3.78
CA VAL A 222 28.48 3.14 5.05
C VAL A 222 28.38 1.63 4.87
N LEU A 223 27.70 1.18 3.81
CA LEU A 223 27.41 -0.23 3.58
C LEU A 223 28.26 -0.77 2.42
N ALA A 224 29.10 -1.78 2.70
CA ALA A 224 29.87 -2.49 1.68
C ALA A 224 28.95 -2.97 0.54
N PRO A 225 29.36 -2.83 -0.74
CA PRO A 225 30.73 -2.66 -1.20
C PRO A 225 31.16 -1.20 -1.46
N TYR A 226 30.44 -0.20 -0.92
CA TYR A 226 30.82 1.22 -1.05
C TYR A 226 30.80 1.77 -2.48
N ILE A 227 29.75 1.44 -3.23
CA ILE A 227 29.56 1.83 -4.62
C ILE A 227 28.35 2.75 -4.79
N PHE A 228 28.33 3.50 -5.89
CA PHE A 228 27.12 4.19 -6.32
C PHE A 228 26.17 3.19 -6.99
N ASP A 229 25.21 2.70 -6.21
CA ASP A 229 24.31 1.61 -6.57
C ASP A 229 22.92 2.15 -6.97
N VAL A 230 22.61 2.10 -8.27
CA VAL A 230 21.32 2.58 -8.80
C VAL A 230 20.13 1.78 -8.24
N PRO A 231 20.17 0.44 -8.17
CA PRO A 231 19.14 -0.32 -7.44
C PRO A 231 18.90 0.13 -6.00
N ALA A 232 19.95 0.48 -5.24
CA ALA A 232 19.77 0.98 -3.88
C ALA A 232 19.06 2.34 -3.85
N LEU A 233 19.42 3.26 -4.77
CA LEU A 233 18.72 4.53 -4.96
C LEU A 233 17.22 4.29 -5.25
N CYS A 234 16.89 3.39 -6.18
CA CYS A 234 15.51 3.04 -6.53
C CYS A 234 14.73 2.47 -5.33
N ASN A 235 15.34 1.57 -4.55
CA ASN A 235 14.70 1.04 -3.35
C ASN A 235 14.45 2.12 -2.30
N GLY A 236 15.39 3.06 -2.12
CA GLY A 236 15.21 4.21 -1.23
C GLY A 236 14.08 5.14 -1.67
N VAL A 237 13.94 5.37 -2.98
CA VAL A 237 12.80 6.10 -3.56
C VAL A 237 11.48 5.41 -3.20
N LEU A 238 11.37 4.11 -3.44
CA LEU A 238 10.15 3.36 -3.13
C LEU A 238 9.86 3.32 -1.61
N ALA A 239 10.89 3.19 -0.78
CA ALA A 239 10.75 3.26 0.68
C ALA A 239 10.21 4.63 1.13
N GLY A 240 10.75 5.73 0.60
CA GLY A 240 10.26 7.08 0.90
C GLY A 240 8.82 7.32 0.45
N LEU A 241 8.42 6.80 -0.71
CA LEU A 241 7.03 6.81 -1.17
C LEU A 241 6.12 6.05 -0.21
N VAL A 242 6.49 4.83 0.16
CA VAL A 242 5.74 4.00 1.11
C VAL A 242 5.62 4.68 2.47
N ALA A 243 6.70 5.27 2.99
CA ALA A 243 6.73 5.88 4.32
C ALA A 243 5.82 7.12 4.41
N VAL A 244 5.84 8.00 3.40
CA VAL A 244 5.02 9.23 3.42
C VAL A 244 3.54 8.96 3.15
N THR A 245 3.17 7.78 2.63
CA THR A 245 1.80 7.44 2.23
C THR A 245 0.76 7.60 3.36
N ALA A 246 1.11 7.31 4.62
CA ALA A 246 0.22 7.49 5.78
C ALA A 246 0.05 8.96 6.17
N GLY A 247 1.03 9.80 5.88
CA GLY A 247 1.10 11.18 6.34
C GLY A 247 0.95 12.22 5.23
N SER A 248 0.92 11.85 3.95
CA SER A 248 1.13 12.80 2.85
C SER A 248 0.13 13.95 2.84
N GLY A 249 -1.13 13.72 3.25
CA GLY A 249 -2.14 14.77 3.37
C GLY A 249 -2.04 15.63 4.64
N PHE A 250 -1.30 15.18 5.65
CA PHE A 250 -1.31 15.75 7.01
C PHE A 250 -0.01 16.45 7.42
N VAL A 251 1.13 15.93 6.95
CA VAL A 251 2.45 16.37 7.40
C VAL A 251 2.88 17.63 6.67
N LYS A 252 3.81 18.37 7.29
CA LYS A 252 4.48 19.51 6.68
C LYS A 252 5.55 19.03 5.70
N HIS A 253 5.88 19.86 4.72
CA HIS A 253 6.87 19.53 3.69
C HIS A 253 8.25 19.12 4.23
N TRP A 254 8.70 19.73 5.33
CA TRP A 254 9.98 19.35 5.95
C TRP A 254 9.90 18.02 6.70
N GLU A 255 8.74 17.67 7.25
CA GLU A 255 8.48 16.37 7.90
C GLU A 255 8.53 15.26 6.85
N ALA A 256 8.00 15.50 5.64
CA ALA A 256 8.08 14.54 4.53
C ALA A 256 9.53 14.19 4.14
N LEU A 257 10.46 15.16 4.19
CA LEU A 257 11.89 14.90 3.96
C LEU A 257 12.48 13.98 5.04
N ILE A 258 12.12 14.20 6.30
CA ILE A 258 12.59 13.37 7.42
C ILE A 258 11.99 11.96 7.33
N ILE A 259 10.69 11.87 7.05
CA ILE A 259 9.98 10.59 6.87
C ILE A 259 10.63 9.79 5.74
N GLY A 260 10.99 10.44 4.63
CA GLY A 260 11.67 9.77 3.53
C GLY A 260 13.10 9.35 3.89
N ALA A 261 13.81 10.14 4.69
CA ALA A 261 15.21 9.90 5.04
C ALA A 261 15.42 8.76 6.06
N LEU A 262 14.43 8.48 6.92
CA LEU A 262 14.47 7.44 7.95
C LEU A 262 14.01 6.09 7.41
#